data_AF-A0A6N6PGS6-F1
#
_entry.id   AF-A0A6N6PGS6-F1
#
_cell.length_a   1.000
_cell.length_b   1.000
_cell.length_c   1.000
_cell.angle_alpha   90.00
_cell.angle_beta   90.00
_cell.angle_gamma   90.00
#
_symmetry.space_group_name_H-M   'P 1'
#
loop_
_entity.id
_entity.type
_entity.pdbx_description
1 polymer ?
#
loop_
_entity_poly.entity_id
_entity_poly.type
_entity_poly.pdbx_seq_one_letter_code
_entity_poly.pdbx_strand_id
1 'polypeptide(L)'
;MKILPVLALSLLASSALFAGPPEGSGRQPTTGLVAEEVKRLLADGVVAFSKGDYATARGLFETAYQIDSRNLVAINYLQKIKVLEKGVSRPMSQERQLAGVIVPKVQLKDATIGAVFDYLKSMAAKLTEGKAAVNFVLKLPEETVKTQTISLSMSGVPYTEVVKYVAELANLQVEYQQYAVLVTPKPGAAPAPAPAPVPVEGN
;
A
#
# COMPACT_ATOMS: atom_id res chain seq x y z
N MET A 1 6.20 -44.35 32.81
CA MET A 1 5.18 -44.88 33.75
C MET A 1 5.76 -44.91 35.14
N LYS A 2 5.28 -44.04 36.03
CA LYS A 2 5.46 -44.14 37.49
C LYS A 2 4.23 -43.52 38.14
N ILE A 3 3.76 -44.24 39.14
CA ILE A 3 2.38 -44.33 39.62
C ILE A 3 2.25 -43.38 40.84
N LEU A 4 1.06 -42.79 41.02
CA LEU A 4 0.51 -42.11 42.22
C LEU A 4 0.66 -42.95 43.52
N PRO A 5 0.20 -42.53 44.75
CA PRO A 5 -0.60 -41.35 45.18
C PRO A 5 -0.07 -40.71 46.50
N VAL A 6 -0.79 -39.74 47.09
CA VAL A 6 -1.26 -39.78 48.51
C VAL A 6 -2.14 -38.55 48.82
N LEU A 7 -3.34 -38.86 49.32
CA LEU A 7 -4.32 -38.00 49.97
C LEU A 7 -3.83 -37.49 51.34
N ALA A 8 -4.23 -36.27 51.72
CA ALA A 8 -4.61 -35.87 53.08
C ALA A 8 -5.38 -34.54 52.95
N LEU A 9 -6.72 -34.49 52.92
CA LEU A 9 -7.67 -34.58 54.04
C LEU A 9 -7.20 -33.89 55.32
N SER A 10 -7.66 -32.65 55.53
CA SER A 10 -8.00 -32.15 56.87
C SER A 10 -9.06 -31.06 56.75
N LEU A 11 -10.27 -31.49 57.09
CA LEU A 11 -11.45 -30.72 57.37
C LEU A 11 -11.28 -30.04 58.73
N LEU A 12 -11.55 -28.74 58.84
CA LEU A 12 -11.97 -28.15 60.10
C LEU A 12 -12.95 -27.00 59.80
N ALA A 13 -14.22 -27.30 60.03
CA ALA A 13 -15.28 -26.33 60.12
C ALA A 13 -15.06 -25.43 61.35
N SER A 14 -15.24 -24.13 61.19
CA SER A 14 -15.58 -23.24 62.30
C SER A 14 -16.53 -22.19 61.77
N SER A 15 -17.81 -22.50 61.94
CA SER A 15 -18.91 -21.55 61.85
C SER A 15 -18.86 -20.64 63.07
N ALA A 16 -18.50 -19.37 62.87
CA ALA A 16 -18.78 -18.31 63.83
C ALA A 16 -19.74 -17.32 63.17
N LEU A 17 -21.00 -17.44 63.59
CA LEU A 17 -22.06 -16.46 63.35
C LEU A 17 -21.71 -15.22 64.19
N PHE A 18 -21.29 -14.12 63.56
CA PHE A 18 -21.27 -12.83 64.24
C PHE A 18 -21.87 -11.75 63.33
N ALA A 19 -23.06 -11.32 63.73
CA ALA A 19 -23.78 -10.20 63.17
C ALA A 19 -23.27 -8.90 63.81
N GLY A 20 -22.66 -8.08 62.97
CA GLY A 20 -22.36 -6.67 63.22
C GLY A 20 -21.91 -6.07 61.87
N PRO A 21 -22.40 -4.89 61.45
CA PRO A 21 -21.94 -4.29 60.20
C PRO A 21 -20.58 -3.60 60.45
N PRO A 22 -19.46 -4.07 59.88
CA PRO A 22 -18.27 -3.24 59.81
C PRO A 22 -18.46 -2.21 58.70
N GLU A 23 -18.28 -0.96 59.09
CA GLU A 23 -18.16 0.23 58.25
C GLU A 23 -17.30 -0.01 57.00
N GLY A 24 -17.70 0.66 55.92
CA GLY A 24 -17.07 0.56 54.61
C GLY A 24 -15.57 0.80 54.66
N SER A 25 -14.82 -0.27 54.42
CA SER A 25 -13.41 -0.21 54.03
C SER A 25 -13.22 -0.99 52.73
N GLY A 26 -12.71 -0.26 51.71
CA GLY A 26 -11.96 -0.86 50.62
C GLY A 26 -12.71 -1.16 49.33
N ARG A 27 -13.36 -0.18 48.69
CA ARG A 27 -13.36 -0.19 47.21
C ARG A 27 -11.91 0.03 46.77
N GLN A 28 -11.35 -0.98 46.11
CA GLN A 28 -10.00 -1.06 45.58
C GLN A 28 -9.58 0.21 44.80
N PRO A 29 -8.29 0.61 44.80
CA PRO A 29 -7.78 1.70 43.98
C PRO A 29 -7.56 1.23 42.52
N THR A 30 -8.59 0.71 41.85
CA THR A 30 -8.46 0.30 40.43
C THR A 30 -8.43 1.49 39.48
N THR A 31 -9.05 2.61 39.86
CA THR A 31 -9.10 3.82 39.02
C THR A 31 -7.73 4.48 38.82
N GLY A 32 -6.85 4.43 39.83
CA GLY A 32 -5.51 5.01 39.75
C GLY A 32 -4.57 4.22 38.83
N LEU A 33 -4.62 2.89 38.88
CA LEU A 33 -3.78 2.01 38.06
C LEU A 33 -4.11 2.14 36.57
N VAL A 34 -5.39 2.25 36.24
CA VAL A 34 -5.85 2.45 34.85
C VAL A 34 -5.38 3.81 34.33
N ALA A 35 -5.44 4.87 35.15
CA ALA A 35 -4.98 6.20 34.75
C ALA A 35 -3.46 6.26 34.53
N GLU A 36 -2.68 5.58 35.38
CA GLU A 36 -1.22 5.50 35.21
C GLU A 36 -0.81 4.67 33.98
N GLU A 37 -1.53 3.58 33.70
CA GLU A 37 -1.27 2.78 32.50
C GLU A 37 -1.57 3.58 31.22
N VAL A 38 -2.68 4.33 31.17
CA VAL A 38 -2.99 5.21 30.03
C VAL A 38 -1.88 6.26 29.85
N LYS A 39 -1.40 6.89 30.92
CA LYS A 39 -0.30 7.87 30.83
C LYS A 39 0.97 7.26 30.25
N ARG A 40 1.33 6.05 30.71
CA ARG A 40 2.51 5.34 30.21
C ARG A 40 2.37 5.00 28.73
N LEU A 41 1.24 4.45 28.31
CA LEU A 41 0.94 4.14 26.91
C LEU A 41 1.04 5.38 26.02
N LEU A 42 0.54 6.52 26.48
CA LEU A 42 0.66 7.78 25.75
C LEU A 42 2.11 8.26 25.64
N ALA A 43 2.89 8.20 26.72
CA ALA A 43 4.29 8.61 26.73
C ALA A 43 5.14 7.73 25.79
N ASP A 44 5.02 6.41 25.93
CA ASP A 44 5.72 5.44 25.08
C ASP A 44 5.29 5.60 23.60
N GLY A 45 4.00 5.86 23.35
CA GLY A 45 3.46 6.12 22.02
C GLY A 45 4.06 7.38 21.38
N VAL A 46 4.22 8.46 22.15
CA VAL A 46 4.86 9.70 21.67
C VAL A 46 6.34 9.47 21.36
N VAL A 47 7.04 8.71 22.19
CA VAL A 47 8.45 8.34 21.93
C VAL A 47 8.56 7.53 20.64
N ALA A 48 7.73 6.51 20.45
CA ALA A 48 7.71 5.71 19.22
C ALA A 48 7.39 6.59 17.99
N PHE A 49 6.41 7.48 18.10
CA PHE A 49 6.03 8.42 17.04
C PHE A 49 7.19 9.34 16.65
N SER A 50 7.92 9.89 17.62
CA SER A 50 9.07 10.78 17.38
C SER A 50 10.24 10.08 16.68
N LYS A 51 10.37 8.76 16.86
CA LYS A 51 11.37 7.90 16.20
C LYS A 51 10.96 7.46 14.80
N GLY A 52 9.74 7.80 14.36
CA GLY A 52 9.16 7.35 13.08
C GLY A 52 8.62 5.92 13.10
N ASP A 53 8.57 5.27 14.26
CA ASP A 53 7.99 3.94 14.42
C ASP A 53 6.46 4.06 14.61
N TYR A 54 5.78 4.33 13.49
CA TYR A 54 4.34 4.55 13.46
C TYR A 54 3.54 3.28 13.80
N ALA A 55 4.08 2.09 13.53
CA ALA A 55 3.42 0.83 13.84
C ALA A 55 3.32 0.61 15.35
N THR A 56 4.43 0.80 16.07
CA THR A 56 4.47 0.69 17.53
C THR A 56 3.66 1.82 18.18
N ALA A 57 3.80 3.06 17.68
CA ALA A 57 3.02 4.19 18.16
C ALA A 57 1.50 3.97 18.02
N ARG A 58 1.05 3.44 16.87
CA ARG A 58 -0.36 3.13 16.62
C ARG A 58 -0.92 2.15 17.65
N GLY A 59 -0.21 1.04 17.90
CA GLY A 59 -0.64 0.03 18.87
C GLY A 59 -0.78 0.59 20.29
N LEU A 60 0.17 1.44 20.71
CA LEU A 60 0.14 2.09 22.02
C LEU A 60 -1.02 3.07 22.16
N PHE A 61 -1.27 3.91 21.15
CA PHE A 61 -2.40 4.85 21.16
C PHE A 61 -3.76 4.15 21.00
N GLU A 62 -3.85 3.05 20.24
CA GLU A 62 -5.05 2.22 20.16
C GLU A 62 -5.36 1.62 21.53
N THR A 63 -4.36 1.07 22.22
CA THR A 63 -4.54 0.51 23.57
C THR A 63 -5.01 1.59 24.55
N ALA A 64 -4.41 2.78 24.50
CA ALA A 64 -4.85 3.93 25.31
C ALA A 64 -6.30 4.36 25.00
N TYR A 65 -6.71 4.33 23.73
CA TYR A 65 -8.07 4.65 23.30
C TYR A 65 -9.11 3.58 23.71
N GLN A 66 -8.71 2.31 23.76
CA GLN A 66 -9.59 1.23 24.25
C GLN A 66 -9.83 1.34 25.76
N ILE A 67 -8.83 1.81 26.51
CA ILE A 67 -8.93 2.00 27.96
C ILE A 67 -9.69 3.29 28.30
N ASP A 68 -9.40 4.39 27.58
CA ASP A 68 -10.09 5.68 27.68
C ASP A 68 -10.46 6.21 26.30
N SER A 69 -11.69 5.92 25.87
CA SER A 69 -12.19 6.32 24.55
C SER A 69 -12.42 7.83 24.40
N ARG A 70 -12.33 8.62 25.48
CA ARG A 70 -12.42 10.09 25.42
C ARG A 70 -11.05 10.75 25.43
N ASN A 71 -9.97 9.97 25.38
CA ASN A 71 -8.62 10.48 25.43
C ASN A 71 -8.24 11.22 24.15
N LEU A 72 -8.23 12.56 24.22
CA LEU A 72 -7.91 13.43 23.08
C LEU A 72 -6.49 13.22 22.55
N VAL A 73 -5.54 12.84 23.41
CA VAL A 73 -4.15 12.64 22.98
C VAL A 73 -4.07 11.42 22.06
N ALA A 74 -4.62 10.28 22.48
CA ALA A 74 -4.68 9.07 21.66
C ALA A 74 -5.39 9.34 20.33
N ILE A 75 -6.56 9.98 20.35
CA ILE A 75 -7.35 10.30 19.15
C ILE A 75 -6.52 11.14 18.16
N ASN A 76 -5.90 12.23 18.63
CA ASN A 76 -5.11 13.12 17.79
C ASN A 76 -3.92 12.40 17.15
N TYR A 77 -3.20 11.57 17.91
CA TYR A 77 -2.07 10.82 17.37
C TYR A 77 -2.51 9.71 16.40
N LEU A 78 -3.61 9.00 16.67
CA LEU A 78 -4.16 8.02 15.72
C LEU A 78 -4.58 8.69 14.40
N GLN A 79 -5.16 9.89 14.46
CA GLN A 79 -5.47 10.66 13.25
C GLN A 79 -4.19 11.08 12.50
N LYS A 80 -3.17 11.59 13.20
CA LYS A 80 -1.87 11.94 12.59
C LYS A 80 -1.21 10.73 11.95
N ILE A 81 -1.15 9.60 12.65
CA ILE A 81 -0.60 8.34 12.14
C ILE A 81 -1.39 7.89 10.92
N LYS A 82 -2.72 7.91 10.93
CA LYS A 82 -3.55 7.57 9.76
C LYS A 82 -3.23 8.43 8.53
N VAL A 83 -2.96 9.72 8.72
CA VAL A 83 -2.56 10.61 7.62
C VAL A 83 -1.14 10.30 7.14
N LEU A 84 -0.21 10.10 8.06
CA LEU A 84 1.19 9.75 7.74
C LEU A 84 1.27 8.39 7.08
N GLU A 85 0.58 7.37 7.56
CA GLU A 85 0.47 6.06 6.94
C GLU A 85 -0.21 6.13 5.57
N LYS A 86 -1.20 7.00 5.36
CA LYS A 86 -1.73 7.23 3.99
C LYS A 86 -0.71 7.92 3.08
N GLY A 87 0.22 8.69 3.63
CA GLY A 87 1.34 9.30 2.91
C GLY A 87 2.52 8.35 2.67
N VAL A 88 2.80 7.46 3.63
CA VAL A 88 3.88 6.45 3.64
C VAL A 88 3.46 5.17 2.91
N SER A 89 2.16 4.84 2.90
CA SER A 89 1.53 3.78 2.09
C SER A 89 1.14 4.26 0.69
N ARG A 90 1.61 5.44 0.26
CA ARG A 90 1.82 5.60 -1.18
C ARG A 90 2.88 4.56 -1.49
N PRO A 91 2.58 3.48 -2.27
CA PRO A 91 3.66 2.66 -2.80
C PRO A 91 4.66 3.66 -3.37
N MET A 92 5.96 3.50 -3.09
CA MET A 92 6.99 4.21 -3.88
C MET A 92 6.47 4.19 -5.31
N SER A 93 6.18 5.37 -5.89
CA SER A 93 5.48 5.43 -7.18
C SER A 93 6.13 4.42 -8.11
N GLN A 94 5.36 3.68 -8.92
CA GLN A 94 5.94 2.72 -9.86
C GLN A 94 7.13 3.34 -10.61
N GLU A 95 7.03 4.64 -10.92
CA GLU A 95 8.12 5.49 -11.38
C GLU A 95 9.41 5.42 -10.54
N ARG A 96 9.38 5.60 -9.21
CA ARG A 96 10.58 5.46 -8.35
C ARG A 96 11.14 4.04 -8.28
N GLN A 97 10.27 3.02 -8.34
CA GLN A 97 10.70 1.62 -8.35
C GLN A 97 11.37 1.25 -9.68
N LEU A 98 10.95 1.89 -10.78
CA LEU A 98 11.43 1.63 -12.14
C LEU A 98 12.54 2.59 -12.58
N ALA A 99 12.70 3.76 -11.94
CA ALA A 99 13.72 4.75 -12.28
C ALA A 99 15.15 4.24 -12.07
N GLY A 100 15.34 3.31 -11.12
CA GLY A 100 16.64 2.65 -10.89
C GLY A 100 16.90 1.44 -11.78
N VAL A 101 15.91 0.98 -12.56
CA VAL A 101 16.04 -0.22 -13.39
C VAL A 101 16.69 0.16 -14.72
N ILE A 102 17.97 -0.18 -14.87
CA ILE A 102 18.70 0.05 -16.12
C ILE A 102 18.42 -1.09 -17.09
N VAL A 103 17.92 -0.74 -18.27
CA VAL A 103 17.73 -1.69 -19.37
C VAL A 103 19.05 -1.81 -20.13
N PRO A 104 19.73 -2.97 -20.09
CA PRO A 104 21.04 -3.14 -20.70
C PRO A 104 20.98 -3.00 -22.22
N LYS A 105 19.93 -3.56 -22.83
CA LYS A 105 19.69 -3.48 -24.27
C LYS A 105 18.21 -3.72 -24.56
N VAL A 106 17.62 -2.85 -25.39
CA VAL A 106 16.28 -2.99 -25.94
C VAL A 106 16.39 -2.88 -27.46
N GLN A 107 15.83 -3.85 -28.18
CA GLN A 107 15.74 -3.82 -29.64
C GLN A 107 14.36 -4.27 -30.06
N LEU A 108 13.63 -3.36 -30.68
CA LEU A 108 12.31 -3.55 -31.24
C LEU A 108 12.44 -3.33 -32.75
N LYS A 109 11.89 -4.25 -33.54
CA LYS A 109 11.87 -4.16 -35.00
C LYS A 109 10.47 -4.46 -35.49
N ASP A 110 9.81 -3.45 -36.04
CA ASP A 110 8.45 -3.53 -36.58
C ASP A 110 7.46 -4.16 -35.58
N ALA A 111 7.64 -3.85 -34.30
CA ALA A 111 6.84 -4.44 -33.22
C ALA A 111 5.55 -3.64 -33.03
N THR A 112 4.42 -4.32 -32.94
CA THR A 112 3.12 -3.68 -32.69
C THR A 112 3.06 -3.10 -31.29
N ILE A 113 2.30 -2.01 -31.09
CA ILE A 113 2.19 -1.35 -29.78
C ILE A 113 1.81 -2.35 -28.68
N GLY A 114 0.87 -3.25 -28.94
CA GLY A 114 0.50 -4.30 -27.97
C GLY A 114 1.69 -5.19 -27.58
N ALA A 115 2.41 -5.71 -28.59
CA ALA A 115 3.59 -6.55 -28.35
C ALA A 115 4.71 -5.81 -27.62
N VAL A 116 4.89 -4.51 -27.89
CA VAL A 116 5.90 -3.69 -27.21
C VAL A 116 5.57 -3.53 -25.74
N PHE A 117 4.35 -3.16 -25.36
CA PHE A 117 3.98 -2.98 -23.95
C PHE A 117 3.96 -4.31 -23.18
N ASP A 118 3.58 -5.41 -23.82
CA ASP A 118 3.71 -6.76 -23.23
C ASP A 118 5.17 -7.14 -23.00
N TYR A 119 6.03 -6.85 -23.97
CA TYR A 119 7.47 -7.06 -23.84
C TYR A 119 8.05 -6.22 -22.70
N LEU A 120 7.72 -4.93 -22.61
CA LEU A 120 8.15 -4.04 -21.54
C LEU A 120 7.67 -4.53 -20.16
N LYS A 121 6.44 -5.04 -20.06
CA LYS A 121 5.92 -5.65 -18.82
C LYS A 121 6.76 -6.85 -18.40
N SER A 122 7.05 -7.76 -19.33
CA SER A 122 7.88 -8.94 -19.06
C SER A 122 9.32 -8.56 -18.69
N MET A 123 9.86 -7.52 -19.32
CA MET A 123 11.20 -7.01 -19.07
C MET A 123 11.33 -6.43 -17.66
N ALA A 124 10.36 -5.62 -17.21
CA ALA A 124 10.36 -5.09 -15.84
C ALA A 124 10.33 -6.21 -14.80
N ALA A 125 9.46 -7.20 -14.99
CA ALA A 125 9.37 -8.35 -14.08
C ALA A 125 10.70 -9.13 -14.04
N LYS A 126 11.36 -9.34 -15.18
CA LYS A 126 12.66 -10.02 -15.25
C LYS A 126 13.78 -9.22 -14.58
N LEU A 127 13.90 -7.93 -14.88
CA LEU A 127 14.96 -7.07 -14.36
C LEU A 127 14.83 -6.77 -12.87
N THR A 128 13.62 -6.90 -12.32
CA THR A 128 13.34 -6.64 -10.90
C THR A 128 13.11 -7.93 -10.11
N GLU A 129 13.31 -9.10 -10.71
CA GLU A 129 13.02 -10.41 -10.09
C GLU A 129 11.57 -10.49 -9.53
N GLY A 130 10.61 -9.86 -10.22
CA GLY A 130 9.21 -9.79 -9.81
C GLY A 130 8.91 -8.77 -8.71
N LYS A 131 9.90 -8.02 -8.21
CA LYS A 131 9.71 -6.99 -7.17
C LYS A 131 8.94 -5.78 -7.69
N ALA A 132 9.02 -5.47 -8.99
CA ALA A 132 8.20 -4.45 -9.63
C ALA A 132 7.36 -5.07 -10.74
N ALA A 133 6.06 -5.21 -10.47
CA ALA A 133 5.08 -5.60 -11.47
C ALA A 133 4.43 -4.35 -12.06
N VAL A 134 4.72 -4.07 -13.33
CA VAL A 134 4.12 -2.95 -14.07
C VAL A 134 2.82 -3.41 -14.72
N ASN A 135 1.75 -2.66 -14.52
CA ASN A 135 0.47 -2.90 -15.18
C ASN A 135 0.21 -1.77 -16.18
N PHE A 136 0.26 -2.06 -17.48
CA PHE A 136 -0.03 -1.09 -18.52
C PHE A 136 -1.52 -1.14 -18.87
N VAL A 137 -2.18 0.03 -18.83
CA VAL A 137 -3.57 0.18 -19.27
C VAL A 137 -3.57 0.99 -20.57
N LEU A 138 -3.78 0.30 -21.69
CA LEU A 138 -3.82 0.90 -23.02
C LEU A 138 -5.25 1.42 -23.28
N LYS A 139 -5.45 2.74 -23.23
CA LYS A 139 -6.68 3.39 -23.68
C LYS A 139 -6.54 3.83 -25.14
N LEU A 140 -6.33 2.86 -26.00
CA LEU A 140 -6.10 3.05 -27.44
C LEU A 140 -7.11 2.24 -28.24
N PRO A 141 -7.48 2.68 -29.46
CA PRO A 141 -8.29 1.86 -30.36
C PRO A 141 -7.52 0.58 -30.70
N GLU A 142 -8.22 -0.55 -30.75
CA GLU A 142 -7.59 -1.86 -31.02
C GLU A 142 -6.83 -1.90 -32.35
N GLU A 143 -7.30 -1.14 -33.33
CA GLU A 143 -6.66 -1.00 -34.63
C GLU A 143 -5.24 -0.46 -34.47
N THR A 144 -5.07 0.65 -33.76
CA THR A 144 -3.75 1.24 -33.47
C THR A 144 -2.85 0.27 -32.72
N VAL A 145 -3.39 -0.49 -31.76
CA VAL A 145 -2.59 -1.46 -30.99
C VAL A 145 -2.02 -2.59 -31.86
N LYS A 146 -2.73 -2.95 -32.95
CA LYS A 146 -2.40 -4.08 -33.83
C LYS A 146 -1.67 -3.65 -35.11
N THR A 147 -1.94 -2.46 -35.65
CA THR A 147 -1.41 -2.00 -36.95
C THR A 147 -0.22 -1.07 -36.81
N GLN A 148 -0.15 -0.27 -35.74
CA GLN A 148 0.96 0.65 -35.54
C GLN A 148 2.18 -0.13 -35.04
N THR A 149 3.24 -0.11 -35.84
CA THR A 149 4.52 -0.71 -35.50
C THR A 149 5.55 0.35 -35.18
N ILE A 150 6.46 0.03 -34.27
CA ILE A 150 7.60 0.88 -33.95
C ILE A 150 8.89 0.07 -33.96
N SER A 151 9.98 0.76 -34.30
CA SER A 151 11.33 0.24 -34.31
C SER A 151 12.21 1.13 -33.44
N LEU A 152 12.94 0.52 -32.51
CA LEU A 152 13.75 1.23 -31.51
C LEU A 152 14.96 0.37 -31.14
N SER A 153 16.12 0.99 -30.97
CA SER A 153 17.30 0.34 -30.41
C SER A 153 17.94 1.26 -29.38
N MET A 154 17.95 0.86 -28.11
CA MET A 154 18.60 1.60 -27.03
C MET A 154 19.42 0.65 -26.15
N SER A 155 20.43 1.18 -25.47
CA SER A 155 21.30 0.41 -24.57
C SER A 155 21.74 1.25 -23.39
N GLY A 156 21.71 0.69 -22.19
CA GLY A 156 22.13 1.37 -20.96
C GLY A 156 21.20 2.51 -20.54
N VAL A 157 19.89 2.37 -20.77
CA VAL A 157 18.90 3.44 -20.55
C VAL A 157 17.94 3.05 -19.42
N PRO A 158 17.52 3.97 -18.54
CA PRO A 158 16.52 3.69 -17.51
C PRO A 158 15.20 3.18 -18.10
N TYR A 159 14.54 2.25 -17.42
CA TYR A 159 13.29 1.66 -17.89
C TYR A 159 12.19 2.70 -18.13
N THR A 160 12.07 3.70 -17.24
CA THR A 160 11.12 4.81 -17.38
C THR A 160 11.36 5.62 -18.65
N GLU A 161 12.63 5.85 -19.00
CA GLU A 161 13.00 6.52 -20.24
C GLU A 161 12.61 5.66 -21.45
N VAL A 162 12.86 4.35 -21.44
CA VAL A 162 12.44 3.46 -22.54
C VAL A 162 10.93 3.54 -22.77
N VAL A 163 10.12 3.50 -21.71
CA VAL A 163 8.65 3.63 -21.80
C VAL A 163 8.25 4.97 -22.40
N LYS A 164 8.88 6.06 -21.96
CA LYS A 164 8.65 7.40 -22.48
C LYS A 164 8.99 7.52 -23.97
N TYR A 165 10.16 7.02 -24.39
CA TYR A 165 10.58 7.03 -25.79
C TYR A 165 9.63 6.22 -26.68
N VAL A 166 9.19 5.04 -26.23
CA VAL A 166 8.19 4.23 -26.93
C VAL A 166 6.89 5.01 -27.13
N ALA A 167 6.42 5.69 -26.09
CA ALA A 167 5.23 6.51 -26.18
C ALA A 167 5.41 7.70 -27.12
N GLU A 168 6.55 8.38 -27.08
CA GLU A 168 6.85 9.50 -27.99
C GLU A 168 6.86 9.05 -29.46
N LEU A 169 7.48 7.91 -29.78
CA LEU A 169 7.50 7.34 -31.14
C LEU A 169 6.09 6.96 -31.62
N ALA A 170 5.24 6.51 -30.72
CA ALA A 170 3.87 6.12 -31.03
C ALA A 170 2.87 7.29 -30.95
N ASN A 171 3.32 8.50 -30.63
CA ASN A 171 2.48 9.69 -30.38
C ASN A 171 1.45 9.47 -29.24
N LEU A 172 1.91 8.79 -28.20
CA LEU A 172 1.17 8.45 -27.00
C LEU A 172 1.65 9.29 -25.81
N GLN A 173 0.77 9.43 -24.84
CA GLN A 173 1.04 10.03 -23.54
C GLN A 173 1.00 8.92 -22.49
N VAL A 174 1.97 8.97 -21.57
CA VAL A 174 2.09 8.02 -20.45
C VAL A 174 1.83 8.78 -19.16
N GLU A 175 0.94 8.25 -18.34
CA GLU A 175 0.64 8.77 -17.01
C GLU A 175 0.84 7.66 -15.97
N TYR A 176 1.79 7.88 -15.06
CA TYR A 176 2.06 6.94 -13.97
C TYR A 176 1.03 7.14 -12.86
N GLN A 177 0.11 6.19 -12.70
CA GLN A 177 -0.84 6.17 -11.59
C GLN A 177 -0.34 5.26 -10.45
N GLN A 178 -1.07 5.27 -9.33
CA GLN A 178 -0.69 4.55 -8.11
C GLN A 178 -0.54 3.03 -8.30
N TYR A 179 -1.28 2.42 -9.23
CA TYR A 179 -1.32 0.97 -9.46
C TYR A 179 -1.13 0.56 -10.92
N ALA A 180 -1.06 1.52 -11.84
CA ALA A 180 -0.99 1.26 -13.27
C ALA A 180 -0.33 2.41 -14.01
N VAL A 181 0.23 2.09 -15.17
CA VAL A 181 0.73 3.05 -16.13
C VAL A 181 -0.34 3.20 -17.20
N LEU A 182 -1.01 4.35 -17.20
CA LEU A 182 -2.04 4.67 -18.19
C LEU A 182 -1.37 5.18 -19.46
N VAL A 183 -1.76 4.61 -20.60
CA VAL A 183 -1.28 5.03 -21.92
C VAL A 183 -2.47 5.53 -22.73
N THR A 184 -2.45 6.80 -23.09
CA THR A 184 -3.49 7.49 -23.88
C THR A 184 -2.88 8.06 -25.15
N PRO A 185 -3.66 8.31 -26.21
CA PRO A 185 -3.15 9.06 -27.37
C PRO A 185 -2.81 10.49 -26.94
N LYS A 186 -1.71 11.05 -27.46
CA LYS A 186 -1.28 12.40 -27.10
C LYS A 186 -2.27 13.44 -27.67
N PRO A 187 -2.81 14.37 -26.85
CA PRO A 187 -3.68 15.44 -27.34
C PRO A 187 -2.91 16.31 -28.35
N GLY A 188 -3.39 16.37 -29.59
CA GLY A 188 -2.72 17.10 -30.68
C GLY A 188 -2.16 16.22 -31.79
N ALA A 189 -2.11 14.90 -31.62
CA ALA A 189 -2.15 14.00 -32.77
C ALA A 189 -3.58 14.03 -33.31
N ALA A 190 -3.80 14.70 -34.44
CA ALA A 190 -5.09 14.70 -35.10
C ALA A 190 -5.60 13.24 -35.18
N PRO A 191 -6.84 12.95 -34.74
CA PRO A 191 -7.45 11.68 -35.09
C PRO A 191 -7.35 11.56 -36.60
N ALA A 192 -6.79 10.45 -37.10
CA ALA A 192 -6.90 10.14 -38.52
C ALA A 192 -8.39 10.35 -38.89
N PRO A 193 -8.69 11.21 -39.88
CA PRO A 193 -10.07 11.44 -40.27
C PRO A 193 -10.69 10.07 -40.52
N ALA A 194 -11.81 9.80 -39.85
CA ALA A 194 -12.64 8.65 -40.16
C ALA A 194 -12.72 8.52 -41.69
N PRO A 195 -12.54 7.33 -42.27
CA PRO A 195 -12.74 7.17 -43.71
C PRO A 195 -14.10 7.75 -44.04
N ALA A 196 -14.10 8.80 -44.87
CA ALA A 196 -15.33 9.45 -45.28
C ALA A 196 -16.30 8.36 -45.77
N PRO A 197 -17.59 8.43 -45.44
CA PRO A 197 -18.56 7.57 -46.08
C PRO A 197 -18.39 7.75 -47.59
N VAL A 198 -18.03 6.67 -48.27
CA VAL A 198 -18.02 6.64 -49.73
C VAL A 198 -19.37 7.16 -50.20
N PRO A 199 -19.43 8.21 -51.04
CA PRO A 199 -20.68 8.56 -51.70
C PRO A 199 -21.04 7.33 -52.54
N VAL A 200 -22.14 6.68 -52.20
CA VAL A 200 -22.80 5.77 -53.13
C VAL A 200 -23.32 6.63 -54.27
N GLU A 201 -22.49 6.81 -55.29
CA GLU A 201 -22.93 7.28 -56.61
C GLU A 201 -23.99 6.32 -57.11
N GLY A 202 -25.18 6.87 -57.36
CA GLY A 202 -26.34 6.11 -57.77
C GLY A 202 -26.20 5.49 -59.15
N ASN A 203 -26.94 4.40 -59.33
CA ASN A 203 -27.58 4.07 -60.60
C ASN A 203 -28.90 3.33 -60.31
#